data_AF-A0A497YD95-F1
#
_entry.id   AF-A0A497YD95-F1
#
_cell.length_a   1.000
_cell.length_b   1.000
_cell.length_c   1.000
_cell.angle_alpha   90.00
_cell.angle_beta   90.00
_cell.angle_gamma   90.00
#
_symmetry.space_group_name_H-M   'P 1'
#
loop_
_entity.id
_entity.type
_entity.pdbx_description
1 polymer ?
#
loop_
_entity_poly.entity_id
_entity_poly.type
_entity_poly.pdbx_seq_one_letter_code
_entity_poly.pdbx_strand_id
1 'polypeptide(L)'
;MNIKHEQILLPALSKLMELTGMEIKVLDRPDKERRADAIIELQHGLQSVLLEVEVKTEIRTAALANLLEKQKTINGNLLMVSRYIPAPMKDEMKANGISYLESSGNCYIATKGMYIYVSDQKNQPLAIEETKLWAPSGMKFIFAVLMDEELLNAPYRRIAYTAGVALGNVGNFIYEMKREGFIIEGSRNKQEMLLVDNRQILIDKWADMYRVTLRPKQLVGKFRFNKKEDRENWHSHAASDLGIYWGGETAGAILTKYLSPEVYTIYSDQDRFDLMKKMKIVPDHNGEVELLRPFWNEEIFNGGDTVPPLLAYAELISSLDSRNRETAARIKEKYVK
;
A
#
# COMPACT_ATOMS: atom_id res chain seq x y z
N MET A 1 20.41 -6.87 -20.35
CA MET A 1 20.61 -7.28 -18.95
C MET A 1 19.46 -6.74 -18.11
N ASN A 2 18.91 -7.54 -17.19
CA ASN A 2 17.72 -7.17 -16.42
C ASN A 2 18.11 -6.24 -15.25
N ILE A 3 17.62 -4.99 -15.25
CA ILE A 3 17.95 -3.94 -14.26
C ILE A 3 17.74 -4.41 -12.81
N LYS A 4 16.73 -5.24 -12.56
CA LYS A 4 16.44 -5.81 -11.23
C LYS A 4 17.57 -6.71 -10.71
N HIS A 5 18.26 -7.41 -11.60
CA HIS A 5 19.31 -8.35 -11.25
C HIS A 5 20.57 -7.62 -10.77
N GLU A 6 20.97 -6.53 -11.45
CA GLU A 6 22.15 -5.74 -11.07
C GLU A 6 21.88 -4.85 -9.84
N GLN A 7 20.67 -4.30 -9.71
CA GLN A 7 20.37 -3.33 -8.65
C GLN A 7 19.84 -3.92 -7.35
N ILE A 8 19.39 -5.18 -7.33
CA ILE A 8 18.74 -5.79 -6.15
C ILE A 8 19.40 -7.12 -5.80
N LEU A 9 19.46 -8.04 -6.76
CA LEU A 9 19.94 -9.39 -6.48
C LEU A 9 21.43 -9.41 -6.10
N LEU A 10 22.31 -8.90 -6.96
CA LEU A 10 23.76 -8.93 -6.70
C LEU A 10 24.16 -8.19 -5.41
N PRO A 11 23.64 -6.98 -5.11
CA PRO A 11 23.92 -6.32 -3.84
C PRO A 11 23.45 -7.12 -2.63
N ALA A 12 22.25 -7.72 -2.68
CA ALA A 12 21.71 -8.52 -1.58
C ALA A 12 22.55 -9.78 -1.33
N LEU A 13 22.96 -10.49 -2.38
CA LEU A 13 23.83 -11.66 -2.27
C LEU A 13 25.22 -11.27 -1.75
N SER A 14 25.79 -10.17 -2.24
CA SER A 14 27.07 -9.63 -1.74
C SER A 14 27.00 -9.36 -0.25
N LYS A 15 25.92 -8.72 0.22
CA LYS A 15 25.75 -8.41 1.63
C LYS A 15 25.55 -9.67 2.48
N LEU A 16 24.83 -10.66 1.97
CA LEU A 16 24.68 -11.95 2.64
C LEU A 16 26.04 -12.65 2.78
N MET A 17 26.88 -12.67 1.73
CA MET A 17 28.24 -13.22 1.79
C MET A 17 29.10 -12.50 2.83
N GLU A 18 29.05 -11.16 2.87
CA GLU A 18 29.77 -10.35 3.86
C GLU A 18 29.36 -10.69 5.30
N LEU A 19 28.07 -10.86 5.56
CA LEU A 19 27.54 -11.10 6.91
C LEU A 19 27.70 -12.55 7.40
N THR A 20 27.73 -13.51 6.48
CA THR A 20 27.67 -14.94 6.82
C THR A 20 28.94 -15.72 6.48
N GLY A 21 29.83 -15.16 5.65
CA GLY A 21 31.01 -15.86 5.14
C GLY A 21 30.68 -17.01 4.19
N MET A 22 29.45 -17.09 3.68
CA MET A 22 29.03 -18.13 2.75
C MET A 22 29.52 -17.86 1.32
N GLU A 23 29.71 -18.93 0.55
CA GLU A 23 29.95 -18.83 -0.87
C GLU A 23 28.62 -18.91 -1.63
N ILE A 24 28.35 -17.93 -2.50
CA ILE A 24 27.12 -17.89 -3.29
C ILE A 24 27.47 -17.83 -4.77
N LYS A 25 26.93 -18.78 -5.54
CA LYS A 25 27.12 -18.85 -7.00
C LYS A 25 25.77 -18.68 -7.70
N VAL A 26 25.70 -17.77 -8.68
CA VAL A 26 24.54 -17.66 -9.58
C VAL A 26 24.77 -18.65 -10.72
N LEU A 27 23.98 -19.74 -10.77
CA LEU A 27 24.19 -20.86 -11.68
C LEU A 27 23.51 -20.68 -13.04
N ASP A 28 22.37 -20.00 -13.09
CA ASP A 28 21.60 -19.82 -14.32
C ASP A 28 20.95 -18.42 -14.38
N ARG A 29 20.80 -17.92 -15.61
CA ARG A 29 20.20 -16.62 -15.96
C ARG A 29 18.97 -16.87 -16.85
N PRO A 30 17.96 -15.99 -16.84
CA PRO A 30 16.62 -16.29 -17.34
C PRO A 30 16.63 -16.83 -18.78
N ASP A 31 16.17 -18.07 -18.94
CA ASP A 31 15.74 -18.62 -20.22
C ASP A 31 14.22 -18.50 -20.33
N LYS A 32 13.71 -18.27 -21.55
CA LYS A 32 12.31 -17.92 -21.84
C LYS A 32 11.29 -18.97 -21.43
N GLU A 33 11.73 -20.16 -21.04
CA GLU A 33 10.87 -21.29 -20.66
C GLU A 33 10.70 -21.49 -19.14
N ARG A 34 11.45 -20.79 -18.27
CA ARG A 34 11.38 -20.99 -16.80
C ARG A 34 10.81 -19.79 -16.05
N ARG A 35 10.06 -20.08 -14.97
CA ARG A 35 9.29 -19.13 -14.13
C ARG A 35 10.10 -18.42 -13.03
N ALA A 36 11.44 -18.44 -13.03
CA ALA A 36 12.29 -17.87 -11.97
C ALA A 36 13.26 -16.80 -12.51
N ASP A 37 13.62 -15.82 -11.67
CA ASP A 37 14.51 -14.71 -12.06
C ASP A 37 15.99 -15.10 -12.03
N ALA A 38 16.38 -16.05 -11.15
CA ALA A 38 17.71 -16.67 -11.12
C ALA A 38 17.67 -18.03 -10.39
N ILE A 39 18.72 -18.83 -10.55
CA ILE A 39 19.01 -19.97 -9.67
C ILE A 39 20.34 -19.71 -8.99
N ILE A 40 20.38 -19.83 -7.67
CA ILE A 40 21.59 -19.69 -6.89
C ILE A 40 21.94 -20.98 -6.15
N GLU A 41 23.23 -21.17 -5.92
CA GLU A 41 23.77 -22.17 -5.02
C GLU A 41 24.34 -21.46 -3.80
N LEU A 42 23.84 -21.82 -2.62
CA LEU A 42 24.40 -21.40 -1.33
C LEU A 42 25.29 -22.51 -0.79
N GLN A 43 26.56 -22.21 -0.56
CA GLN A 43 27.55 -23.16 -0.02
C GLN A 43 28.09 -22.66 1.34
N HIS A 44 28.13 -23.55 2.32
CA HIS A 44 28.80 -23.31 3.60
C HIS A 44 29.44 -24.61 4.10
N GLY A 45 30.78 -24.65 4.12
CA GLY A 45 31.51 -25.88 4.39
C GLY A 45 31.20 -26.97 3.36
N LEU A 46 30.73 -28.13 3.83
CA LEU A 46 30.35 -29.27 2.98
C LEU A 46 28.87 -29.26 2.54
N GLN A 47 28.08 -28.30 3.00
CA GLN A 47 26.66 -28.20 2.66
C GLN A 47 26.46 -27.28 1.45
N SER A 48 25.61 -27.72 0.52
CA SER A 48 25.16 -26.92 -0.62
C SER A 48 23.64 -27.04 -0.78
N VAL A 49 22.98 -25.91 -1.07
CA VAL A 49 21.54 -25.84 -1.36
C VAL A 49 21.29 -24.99 -2.60
N LEU A 50 20.45 -25.51 -3.49
CA LEU A 50 19.94 -24.78 -4.66
C LEU A 50 18.65 -24.05 -4.33
N LEU A 51 18.57 -22.78 -4.71
CA LEU A 51 17.40 -21.93 -4.52
C LEU A 51 16.97 -21.29 -5.84
N GLU A 52 15.67 -21.34 -6.11
CA GLU A 52 15.04 -20.53 -7.14
C GLU A 52 14.77 -19.14 -6.59
N VAL A 53 15.27 -18.12 -7.28
CA VAL A 53 15.15 -16.73 -6.86
C VAL A 53 14.01 -16.06 -7.61
N GLU A 54 13.15 -15.37 -6.86
CA GLU A 54 12.29 -14.31 -7.40
C GLU A 54 12.78 -12.95 -6.90
N VAL A 55 12.90 -11.99 -7.82
CA VAL A 55 13.31 -10.62 -7.52
C VAL A 55 12.12 -9.68 -7.69
N LYS A 56 11.66 -9.09 -6.58
CA LYS A 56 10.62 -8.05 -6.58
C LYS A 56 11.19 -6.78 -5.99
N THR A 57 10.95 -5.66 -6.66
CA THR A 57 11.28 -4.33 -6.14
C THR A 57 10.58 -4.07 -4.81
N GLU A 58 9.33 -4.49 -4.70
CA GLU A 58 8.48 -4.43 -3.52
C GLU A 58 7.60 -5.69 -3.49
N ILE A 59 7.34 -6.23 -2.29
CA ILE A 59 6.43 -7.36 -2.11
C ILE A 59 5.08 -6.80 -1.64
N ARG A 60 4.03 -7.02 -2.43
CA ARG A 60 2.64 -6.67 -2.09
C ARG A 60 1.92 -7.88 -1.51
N THR A 61 0.91 -7.66 -0.68
CA THR A 61 0.14 -8.74 -0.03
C THR A 61 -0.48 -9.71 -1.04
N ALA A 62 -0.98 -9.21 -2.18
CA ALA A 62 -1.50 -10.05 -3.26
C ALA A 62 -0.45 -10.97 -3.92
N ALA A 63 0.83 -10.58 -3.88
CA ALA A 63 1.92 -11.40 -4.41
C ALA A 63 2.21 -12.61 -3.51
N LEU A 64 1.89 -12.53 -2.21
CA LEU A 64 2.17 -13.60 -1.26
C LEU A 64 1.37 -14.88 -1.54
N ALA A 65 0.11 -14.76 -1.98
CA ALA A 65 -0.72 -15.92 -2.36
C ALA A 65 -0.08 -16.72 -3.51
N ASN A 66 0.43 -16.03 -4.53
CA ASN A 66 1.13 -16.66 -5.65
C ASN A 66 2.45 -17.31 -5.21
N LEU A 67 3.17 -16.67 -4.27
CA LEU A 67 4.41 -17.22 -3.71
C LEU A 67 4.15 -18.52 -2.93
N LEU A 68 3.05 -18.59 -2.18
CA LEU A 68 2.65 -19.80 -1.43
C LEU A 68 2.34 -20.98 -2.35
N GLU A 69 1.65 -20.75 -3.47
CA GLU A 69 1.40 -21.81 -4.46
C GLU A 69 2.70 -22.31 -5.10
N LYS A 70 3.59 -21.39 -5.46
CA LYS A 70 4.89 -21.71 -6.06
C LYS A 70 5.81 -22.46 -5.10
N GLN A 71 5.85 -22.05 -3.84
CA GLN A 71 6.67 -22.70 -2.82
C GLN A 71 6.32 -24.18 -2.63
N LYS A 72 5.02 -24.54 -2.73
CA LYS A 72 4.56 -25.95 -2.70
C LYS A 72 5.12 -26.76 -3.87
N THR A 73 5.32 -26.15 -5.03
CA THR A 73 5.80 -26.84 -6.23
C THR A 73 7.32 -27.04 -6.22
N ILE A 74 8.07 -26.22 -5.49
CA ILE A 74 9.55 -26.26 -5.42
C ILE A 74 10.09 -26.72 -4.06
N ASN A 75 9.27 -27.41 -3.27
CA ASN A 75 9.66 -28.10 -2.03
C ASN A 75 10.39 -27.20 -1.01
N GLY A 76 10.01 -25.92 -0.93
CA GLY A 76 10.61 -24.95 0.00
C GLY A 76 11.89 -24.26 -0.47
N ASN A 77 12.39 -24.53 -1.68
CA ASN A 77 13.62 -23.93 -2.22
C ASN A 77 13.38 -22.59 -2.94
N LEU A 78 12.38 -21.81 -2.50
CA LEU A 78 12.09 -20.47 -3.02
C LEU A 78 12.81 -19.42 -2.18
N LEU A 79 13.60 -18.55 -2.82
CA LEU A 79 14.16 -17.37 -2.19
C LEU A 79 13.57 -16.10 -2.79
N MET A 80 12.85 -15.35 -1.97
CA MET A 80 12.32 -14.06 -2.35
C MET A 80 13.33 -12.96 -2.02
N VAL A 81 13.91 -12.33 -3.05
CA VAL A 81 14.85 -11.22 -2.90
C VAL A 81 14.16 -9.88 -3.18
N SER A 82 14.21 -8.97 -2.22
CA SER A 82 13.64 -7.63 -2.34
C SER A 82 14.54 -6.56 -1.72
N ARG A 83 14.26 -5.28 -1.99
CA ARG A 83 14.99 -4.18 -1.33
C ARG A 83 14.63 -4.09 0.15
N TYR A 84 13.34 -4.21 0.44
CA TYR A 84 12.78 -4.09 1.77
C TYR A 84 11.48 -4.89 1.88
N ILE A 85 11.30 -5.55 3.02
CA ILE A 85 10.10 -6.32 3.36
C ILE A 85 9.58 -5.81 4.71
N PRO A 86 8.33 -5.29 4.78
CA PRO A 86 7.74 -4.85 6.03
C PRO A 86 7.71 -5.96 7.09
N ALA A 87 7.87 -5.61 8.38
CA ALA A 87 7.93 -6.58 9.47
C ALA A 87 6.73 -7.56 9.52
N PRO A 88 5.45 -7.12 9.39
CA PRO A 88 4.32 -8.04 9.39
C PRO A 88 4.39 -9.09 8.26
N MET A 89 4.92 -8.69 7.10
CA MET A 89 5.08 -9.58 5.96
C MET A 89 6.24 -10.56 6.17
N LYS A 90 7.34 -10.13 6.81
CA LYS A 90 8.42 -11.04 7.22
C LYS A 90 7.91 -12.11 8.18
N ASP A 91 7.05 -11.75 9.12
CA ASP A 91 6.43 -12.68 10.05
C ASP A 91 5.53 -13.69 9.33
N GLU A 92 4.74 -13.24 8.37
CA GLU A 92 3.89 -14.10 7.55
C GLU A 92 4.71 -15.05 6.64
N MET A 93 5.77 -14.56 6.01
CA MET A 93 6.68 -15.38 5.21
C MET A 93 7.35 -16.47 6.06
N LYS A 94 7.83 -16.12 7.27
CA LYS A 94 8.38 -17.08 8.24
C LYS A 94 7.36 -18.14 8.64
N ALA A 95 6.14 -17.72 8.99
CA ALA A 95 5.06 -18.63 9.41
C ALA A 95 4.68 -19.65 8.32
N ASN A 96 4.88 -19.28 7.06
CA ASN A 96 4.63 -20.15 5.90
C ASN A 96 5.90 -20.79 5.33
N GLY A 97 7.07 -20.63 5.98
CA GLY A 97 8.34 -21.20 5.53
C GLY A 97 8.91 -20.61 4.23
N ILE A 98 8.45 -19.44 3.80
CA ILE A 98 8.96 -18.77 2.61
C ILE A 98 10.28 -18.08 2.98
N SER A 99 11.36 -18.46 2.30
CA SER A 99 12.66 -17.81 2.51
C SER A 99 12.70 -16.44 1.85
N TYR A 100 13.32 -15.46 2.52
CA TYR A 100 13.52 -14.11 2.02
C TYR A 100 14.92 -13.58 2.28
N LEU A 101 15.32 -12.60 1.46
CA LEU A 101 16.53 -11.82 1.59
C LEU A 101 16.27 -10.36 1.19
N GLU A 102 16.56 -9.44 2.10
CA GLU A 102 16.56 -7.99 1.86
C GLU A 102 17.93 -7.53 1.33
N SER A 103 17.98 -6.40 0.62
CA SER A 103 19.25 -5.80 0.17
C SER A 103 20.18 -5.38 1.31
N SER A 104 19.67 -5.18 2.53
CA SER A 104 20.49 -4.95 3.73
C SER A 104 21.18 -6.19 4.28
N GLY A 105 20.82 -7.38 3.76
CA GLY A 105 21.26 -8.65 4.28
C GLY A 105 20.37 -9.24 5.38
N ASN A 106 19.32 -8.54 5.82
CA ASN A 106 18.29 -9.18 6.65
C ASN A 106 17.67 -10.34 5.88
N CYS A 107 17.66 -11.52 6.46
CA CYS A 107 17.19 -12.72 5.77
C CYS A 107 16.57 -13.72 6.73
N TYR A 108 15.72 -14.55 6.15
CA TYR A 108 15.26 -15.80 6.72
C TYR A 108 15.36 -16.82 5.60
N ILE A 109 16.27 -17.77 5.72
CA ILE A 109 16.46 -18.84 4.73
C ILE A 109 16.31 -20.15 5.48
N ALA A 110 15.21 -20.85 5.23
CA ALA A 110 14.91 -22.12 5.87
C ALA A 110 14.65 -23.17 4.79
N THR A 111 15.60 -24.09 4.66
CA THR A 111 15.53 -25.24 3.75
C THR A 111 15.78 -26.52 4.53
N LYS A 112 15.65 -27.69 3.88
CA LYS A 112 15.92 -28.98 4.54
C LYS A 112 17.34 -29.14 5.07
N GLY A 113 18.32 -28.46 4.46
CA GLY A 113 19.73 -28.60 4.80
C GLY A 113 20.36 -27.39 5.47
N MET A 114 19.65 -26.25 5.54
CA MET A 114 20.26 -24.97 5.91
C MET A 114 19.23 -24.04 6.53
N TYR A 115 19.61 -23.42 7.66
CA TYR A 115 18.84 -22.38 8.32
C TYR A 115 19.73 -21.16 8.54
N ILE A 116 19.33 -20.01 8.00
CA ILE A 116 20.03 -18.73 8.15
C ILE A 116 18.99 -17.70 8.59
N TYR A 117 19.29 -16.98 9.66
CA TYR A 117 18.47 -15.87 10.10
C TYR A 117 19.36 -14.70 10.46
N VAL A 118 19.18 -13.60 9.74
CA VAL A 118 19.85 -12.33 9.98
C VAL A 118 18.78 -11.28 10.21
N SER A 119 18.78 -10.67 11.38
CA SER A 119 17.89 -9.57 11.77
C SER A 119 18.70 -8.32 12.11
N ASP A 120 17.98 -7.21 12.29
CA ASP A 120 18.51 -5.96 12.85
C ASP A 120 19.63 -5.29 12.04
N GLN A 121 19.87 -5.74 10.79
CA GLN A 121 20.62 -4.93 9.85
C GLN A 121 19.81 -3.68 9.56
N LYS A 122 20.44 -2.53 9.78
CA LYS A 122 19.88 -1.26 9.34
C LYS A 122 19.72 -1.35 7.83
N ASN A 123 18.49 -1.58 7.40
CA ASN A 123 18.10 -1.17 6.07
C ASN A 123 18.53 0.29 5.98
N GLN A 124 19.43 0.62 5.05
CA GLN A 124 19.45 2.00 4.59
C GLN A 124 18.00 2.19 4.12
N PRO A 125 17.17 2.99 4.83
CA PRO A 125 15.89 3.37 4.25
C PRO A 125 16.29 3.89 2.90
N LEU A 126 15.58 3.43 1.86
CA LEU A 126 15.96 3.77 0.50
C LEU A 126 16.47 5.21 0.51
N ALA A 127 17.56 5.48 -0.19
CA ALA A 127 17.52 6.72 -0.95
C ALA A 127 16.41 6.56 -2.01
N ILE A 128 15.15 6.36 -1.58
CA ILE A 128 14.04 7.14 -2.05
C ILE A 128 14.62 8.47 -1.64
N GLU A 129 15.19 9.23 -2.58
CA GLU A 129 15.10 10.67 -2.42
C GLU A 129 13.72 10.88 -1.83
N GLU A 130 13.57 11.29 -0.56
CA GLU A 130 12.25 11.35 0.11
C GLU A 130 11.36 12.19 -0.80
N THR A 131 10.63 11.53 -1.72
CA THR A 131 9.97 12.26 -2.76
C THR A 131 8.79 12.84 -2.03
N LYS A 132 8.71 14.17 -2.05
CA LYS A 132 7.66 14.87 -1.32
C LYS A 132 6.29 14.42 -1.81
N LEU A 133 6.24 13.82 -3.01
CA LEU A 133 5.11 13.12 -3.61
C LEU A 133 4.52 12.01 -2.73
N TRP A 134 5.31 11.16 -2.07
CA TRP A 134 4.77 10.09 -1.19
C TRP A 134 4.65 10.49 0.28
N ALA A 135 5.05 11.72 0.62
CA ALA A 135 4.76 12.33 1.92
C ALA A 135 3.28 12.78 2.00
N PRO A 136 2.74 13.10 3.21
CA PRO A 136 1.31 13.39 3.37
C PRO A 136 0.75 14.46 2.41
N SER A 137 1.50 15.52 2.11
CA SER A 137 1.08 16.56 1.17
C SER A 137 1.01 16.04 -0.27
N GLY A 138 2.02 15.31 -0.73
CA GLY A 138 1.99 14.70 -2.05
C GLY A 138 0.91 13.62 -2.20
N MET A 139 0.64 12.85 -1.13
CA MET A 139 -0.46 11.89 -1.11
C MET A 139 -1.83 12.53 -1.31
N LYS A 140 -2.06 13.73 -0.74
CA LYS A 140 -3.30 14.51 -1.00
C LYS A 140 -3.36 14.99 -2.45
N PHE A 141 -2.23 15.43 -3.01
CA PHE A 141 -2.14 15.82 -4.41
C PHE A 141 -2.43 14.66 -5.37
N ILE A 142 -1.80 13.50 -5.18
CA ILE A 142 -2.07 12.30 -5.99
C ILE A 142 -3.54 11.90 -5.88
N PHE A 143 -4.11 11.94 -4.68
CA PHE A 143 -5.52 11.62 -4.48
C PHE A 143 -6.42 12.56 -5.30
N ALA A 144 -6.17 13.86 -5.27
CA ALA A 144 -6.92 14.83 -6.06
C ALA A 144 -6.81 14.56 -7.57
N VAL A 145 -5.61 14.24 -8.06
CA VAL A 145 -5.37 13.88 -9.46
C VAL A 145 -6.07 12.57 -9.86
N LEU A 146 -6.09 11.56 -8.97
CA LEU A 146 -6.77 10.29 -9.23
C LEU A 146 -8.30 10.44 -9.27
N MET A 147 -8.84 11.43 -8.57
CA MET A 147 -10.26 11.77 -8.56
C MET A 147 -10.67 12.63 -9.76
N ASP A 148 -9.78 13.51 -10.23
CA ASP A 148 -9.96 14.32 -11.43
C ASP A 148 -8.61 14.51 -12.16
N GLU A 149 -8.38 13.74 -13.23
CA GLU A 149 -7.11 13.78 -13.98
C GLU A 149 -6.91 15.11 -14.73
N GLU A 150 -8.00 15.78 -15.11
CA GLU A 150 -7.93 17.09 -15.78
C GLU A 150 -7.36 18.16 -14.84
N LEU A 151 -7.37 17.92 -13.52
CA LEU A 151 -6.73 18.78 -12.53
C LEU A 151 -5.25 19.02 -12.85
N LEU A 152 -4.53 18.04 -13.42
CA LEU A 152 -3.13 18.19 -13.80
C LEU A 152 -2.87 19.35 -14.77
N ASN A 153 -3.88 19.72 -15.55
CA ASN A 153 -3.81 20.78 -16.56
C ASN A 153 -4.43 22.10 -16.07
N ALA A 154 -4.90 22.15 -14.83
CA ALA A 154 -5.43 23.36 -14.22
C ALA A 154 -4.30 24.33 -13.79
N PRO A 155 -4.60 25.63 -13.58
CA PRO A 155 -3.65 26.55 -12.98
C PRO A 155 -3.17 26.04 -11.61
N TYR A 156 -1.88 26.21 -11.30
CA TYR A 156 -1.29 25.68 -10.05
C TYR A 156 -2.04 26.10 -8.79
N ARG A 157 -2.64 27.30 -8.78
CA ARG A 157 -3.51 27.76 -7.67
C ARG A 157 -4.74 26.89 -7.48
N ARG A 158 -5.40 26.50 -8.57
CA ARG A 158 -6.56 25.60 -8.53
C ARG A 158 -6.14 24.21 -8.07
N ILE A 159 -5.01 23.70 -8.58
CA ILE A 159 -4.46 22.42 -8.14
C ILE A 159 -4.19 22.43 -6.63
N ALA A 160 -3.48 23.45 -6.14
CA ALA A 160 -3.13 23.59 -4.72
C ALA A 160 -4.37 23.64 -3.83
N TYR A 161 -5.38 24.41 -4.22
CA TYR A 161 -6.64 24.53 -3.50
C TYR A 161 -7.43 23.20 -3.47
N THR A 162 -7.61 22.58 -4.64
CA THR A 162 -8.35 21.32 -4.79
C THR A 162 -7.70 20.21 -3.98
N ALA A 163 -6.37 20.08 -4.07
CA ALA A 163 -5.60 19.08 -3.32
C ALA A 163 -5.37 19.43 -1.84
N GLY A 164 -5.67 20.65 -1.39
CA GLY A 164 -5.39 21.08 -0.03
C GLY A 164 -3.88 21.08 0.33
N VAL A 165 -3.05 21.57 -0.59
CA VAL A 165 -1.58 21.62 -0.46
C VAL A 165 -1.02 23.03 -0.69
N ALA A 166 0.21 23.28 -0.24
CA ALA A 166 0.88 24.56 -0.49
C ALA A 166 1.18 24.75 -1.98
N LEU A 167 0.90 25.94 -2.52
CA LEU A 167 1.10 26.30 -3.93
C LEU A 167 2.51 26.00 -4.44
N GLY A 168 3.53 26.30 -3.61
CA GLY A 168 4.94 26.07 -3.96
C GLY A 168 5.32 24.60 -4.16
N ASN A 169 4.49 23.65 -3.72
CA ASN A 169 4.78 22.23 -3.88
C ASN A 169 4.26 21.64 -5.20
N VAL A 170 3.30 22.29 -5.87
CA VAL A 170 2.61 21.73 -7.04
C VAL A 170 3.58 21.39 -8.17
N GLY A 171 4.50 22.31 -8.50
CA GLY A 171 5.50 22.07 -9.55
C GLY A 171 6.42 20.89 -9.24
N ASN A 172 6.84 20.75 -7.99
CA ASN A 172 7.66 19.61 -7.56
C ASN A 172 6.89 18.29 -7.63
N PHE A 173 5.61 18.26 -7.24
CA PHE A 173 4.81 17.05 -7.35
C PHE A 173 4.60 16.60 -8.80
N ILE A 174 4.33 17.55 -9.72
CA ILE A 174 4.22 17.24 -11.16
C ILE A 174 5.56 16.72 -11.69
N TYR A 175 6.67 17.36 -11.32
CA TYR A 175 8.01 16.90 -11.71
C TYR A 175 8.31 15.48 -11.19
N GLU A 176 8.03 15.19 -9.92
CA GLU A 176 8.25 13.88 -9.32
C GLU A 176 7.34 12.82 -9.96
N MET A 177 6.07 13.12 -10.25
CA MET A 177 5.17 12.20 -10.97
C MET A 177 5.64 11.90 -12.40
N LYS A 178 6.14 12.91 -13.14
CA LYS A 178 6.76 12.69 -14.46
C LYS A 178 7.99 11.81 -14.36
N ARG A 179 8.87 12.10 -13.41
CA ARG A 179 10.11 11.35 -13.17
C ARG A 179 9.85 9.90 -12.77
N GLU A 180 8.80 9.65 -11.99
CA GLU A 180 8.37 8.30 -11.62
C GLU A 180 7.53 7.59 -12.71
N GLY A 181 7.26 8.26 -13.84
CA GLY A 181 6.52 7.66 -14.97
C GLY A 181 5.01 7.54 -14.75
N PHE A 182 4.44 8.31 -13.81
CA PHE A 182 2.99 8.38 -13.58
C PHE A 182 2.29 9.45 -14.40
N ILE A 183 3.05 10.36 -15.02
CA ILE A 183 2.53 11.39 -15.92
C ILE A 183 3.40 11.42 -17.18
N ILE A 184 2.74 11.52 -18.33
CA ILE A 184 3.38 11.75 -19.63
C ILE A 184 2.87 13.05 -20.25
N GLU A 185 3.66 13.61 -21.15
CA GLU A 185 3.21 14.68 -22.05
C GLU A 185 2.45 14.04 -23.22
N GLY A 186 1.29 14.59 -23.53
CA GLY A 186 0.44 14.13 -24.63
C GLY A 186 -0.32 15.29 -25.26
N SER A 187 -1.28 14.94 -26.12
CA SER A 187 -2.16 15.94 -26.72
C SER A 187 -3.59 15.45 -26.84
N ARG A 188 -4.54 16.34 -26.52
CA ARG A 188 -5.97 16.16 -26.77
C ARG A 188 -6.46 17.34 -27.61
N ASN A 189 -7.14 17.07 -28.73
CA ASN A 189 -7.61 18.11 -29.65
C ASN A 189 -6.54 19.10 -30.13
N LYS A 190 -5.30 18.63 -30.35
CA LYS A 190 -4.12 19.43 -30.74
C LYS A 190 -3.62 20.43 -29.68
N GLN A 191 -4.10 20.33 -28.44
CA GLN A 191 -3.54 21.05 -27.30
C GLN A 191 -2.61 20.11 -26.52
N GLU A 192 -1.42 20.57 -26.18
CA GLU A 192 -0.48 19.86 -25.33
C GLU A 192 -1.00 19.81 -23.90
N MET A 193 -0.91 18.65 -23.26
CA MET A 193 -1.37 18.45 -21.89
C MET A 193 -0.65 17.31 -21.19
N LEU A 194 -0.73 17.31 -19.87
CA LEU A 194 -0.29 16.22 -19.02
C LEU A 194 -1.39 15.17 -18.90
N LEU A 195 -1.00 13.91 -19.06
CA LEU A 195 -1.90 12.76 -18.93
C LEU A 195 -1.37 11.83 -17.84
N VAL A 196 -2.26 11.28 -17.02
CA VAL A 196 -1.90 10.21 -16.10
C VAL A 196 -1.56 8.97 -16.92
N ASP A 197 -0.38 8.39 -16.67
CA ASP A 197 0.03 7.12 -17.23
C ASP A 197 -0.01 6.03 -16.16
N ASN A 198 -0.31 4.80 -16.57
CA ASN A 198 -0.42 3.65 -15.68
C ASN A 198 -1.30 3.89 -14.44
N ARG A 199 -2.47 4.54 -14.62
CA ARG A 199 -3.42 4.90 -13.56
C ARG A 199 -3.66 3.79 -12.53
N GLN A 200 -3.78 2.55 -12.98
CA GLN A 200 -4.01 1.42 -12.07
C GLN A 200 -2.84 1.16 -11.13
N ILE A 201 -1.60 1.30 -11.63
CA ILE A 201 -0.39 1.17 -10.81
C ILE A 201 -0.31 2.32 -9.82
N LEU A 202 -0.68 3.53 -10.23
CA LEU A 202 -0.74 4.71 -9.36
C LEU A 202 -1.76 4.51 -8.22
N ILE A 203 -2.96 4.02 -8.54
CA ILE A 203 -4.01 3.69 -7.55
C ILE A 203 -3.52 2.65 -6.55
N ASP A 204 -2.91 1.57 -7.03
CA ASP A 204 -2.43 0.50 -6.15
C ASP A 204 -1.32 1.00 -5.23
N LYS A 205 -0.35 1.76 -5.77
CA LYS A 205 0.72 2.38 -4.97
C LYS A 205 0.18 3.40 -3.97
N TRP A 206 -0.77 4.23 -4.39
CA TRP A 206 -1.41 5.20 -3.50
C TRP A 206 -2.18 4.51 -2.36
N ALA A 207 -2.93 3.45 -2.66
CA ALA A 207 -3.66 2.68 -1.66
C ALA A 207 -2.71 2.04 -0.62
N ASP A 208 -1.59 1.46 -1.07
CA ASP A 208 -0.58 0.87 -0.19
C ASP A 208 0.05 1.95 0.73
N MET A 209 0.43 3.09 0.15
CA MET A 209 1.06 4.17 0.90
C MET A 209 0.09 4.88 1.85
N TYR A 210 -1.18 5.00 1.48
CA TYR A 210 -2.20 5.71 2.27
C TYR A 210 -2.24 5.24 3.72
N ARG A 211 -2.20 3.92 3.94
CA ARG A 211 -2.30 3.30 5.28
C ARG A 211 -1.13 3.67 6.19
N VAL A 212 0.07 3.80 5.65
CA VAL A 212 1.30 4.01 6.45
C VAL A 212 1.73 5.48 6.52
N THR A 213 1.28 6.32 5.59
CA THR A 213 1.68 7.73 5.53
C THR A 213 0.57 8.69 5.96
N LEU A 214 -0.55 8.71 5.24
CA LEU A 214 -1.59 9.74 5.38
C LEU A 214 -2.63 9.36 6.43
N ARG A 215 -3.12 8.12 6.44
CA ARG A 215 -4.16 7.67 7.38
C ARG A 215 -3.80 7.90 8.85
N PRO A 216 -2.57 7.57 9.33
CA PRO A 216 -2.23 7.77 10.74
C PRO A 216 -2.26 9.24 11.16
N LYS A 217 -2.07 10.18 10.22
CA LYS A 217 -2.15 11.62 10.46
C LYS A 217 -3.58 12.12 10.54
N GLN A 218 -4.55 11.36 10.03
CA GLN A 218 -5.96 11.71 10.10
C GLN A 218 -6.65 11.16 11.34
N LEU A 219 -6.08 10.16 12.03
CA LEU A 219 -6.70 9.56 13.19
C LEU A 219 -6.82 10.58 14.34
N VAL A 220 -8.05 10.87 14.74
CA VAL A 220 -8.38 11.73 15.89
C VAL A 220 -8.41 10.90 17.18
N GLY A 221 -8.95 9.67 17.10
CA GLY A 221 -9.04 8.77 18.23
C GLY A 221 -9.91 7.55 17.96
N LYS A 222 -9.92 6.65 18.95
CA LYS A 222 -10.76 5.46 18.98
C LYS A 222 -11.85 5.58 20.04
N PHE A 223 -13.00 5.03 19.71
CA PHE A 223 -14.23 5.13 20.48
C PHE A 223 -15.00 3.83 20.37
N ARG A 224 -16.01 3.67 21.21
CA ARG A 224 -17.01 2.61 21.11
C ARG A 224 -18.41 3.21 21.13
N PHE A 225 -19.39 2.49 20.62
CA PHE A 225 -20.78 2.89 20.82
C PHE A 225 -21.16 2.82 22.31
N ASN A 226 -21.99 3.76 22.75
CA ASN A 226 -22.47 3.78 24.13
C ASN A 226 -23.39 2.59 24.43
N LYS A 227 -24.22 2.20 23.45
CA LYS A 227 -25.16 1.09 23.54
C LYS A 227 -25.08 0.17 22.33
N LYS A 228 -25.51 -1.07 22.52
CA LYS A 228 -25.54 -2.08 21.44
C LYS A 228 -26.50 -1.69 20.32
N GLU A 229 -27.63 -1.08 20.66
CA GLU A 229 -28.64 -0.67 19.68
C GLU A 229 -28.12 0.45 18.76
N ASP A 230 -27.27 1.35 19.28
CA ASP A 230 -26.64 2.40 18.45
C ASP A 230 -25.64 1.78 17.46
N ARG A 231 -24.92 0.74 17.88
CA ARG A 231 -24.06 -0.06 16.98
C ARG A 231 -24.87 -0.80 15.91
N GLU A 232 -25.97 -1.44 16.28
CA GLU A 232 -26.82 -2.17 15.34
C GLU A 232 -27.48 -1.23 14.31
N ASN A 233 -27.83 -0.02 14.72
CA ASN A 233 -28.44 1.01 13.87
C ASN A 233 -27.44 2.04 13.33
N TRP A 234 -26.16 1.67 13.21
CA TRP A 234 -25.08 2.59 12.82
C TRP A 234 -25.39 3.40 11.56
N HIS A 235 -26.03 2.81 10.55
CA HIS A 235 -26.37 3.47 9.30
C HIS A 235 -27.30 4.69 9.48
N SER A 236 -28.03 4.77 10.59
CA SER A 236 -28.96 5.88 10.90
C SER A 236 -28.26 7.09 11.53
N HIS A 237 -26.98 6.96 11.89
CA HIS A 237 -26.26 8.00 12.62
C HIS A 237 -25.51 8.99 11.74
N ALA A 238 -25.18 8.63 10.50
CA ALA A 238 -24.53 9.56 9.57
C ALA A 238 -25.49 10.01 8.49
N ALA A 239 -25.39 11.29 8.16
CA ALA A 239 -25.99 11.88 6.99
C ALA A 239 -24.95 12.85 6.42
N SER A 240 -24.67 12.73 5.12
CA SER A 240 -23.61 13.52 4.47
C SER A 240 -23.84 15.03 4.52
N ASP A 241 -25.11 15.44 4.59
CA ASP A 241 -25.54 16.83 4.81
C ASP A 241 -25.09 17.39 6.17
N LEU A 242 -24.68 16.53 7.10
CA LEU A 242 -24.07 16.90 8.37
C LEU A 242 -22.53 16.93 8.30
N GLY A 243 -21.89 16.63 7.17
CA GLY A 243 -20.42 16.57 7.08
C GLY A 243 -19.83 15.38 7.85
N ILE A 244 -20.53 14.24 7.83
CA ILE A 244 -20.10 12.97 8.41
C ILE A 244 -20.08 11.95 7.28
N TYR A 245 -18.94 11.28 7.09
CA TYR A 245 -18.75 10.32 6.02
C TYR A 245 -18.31 8.96 6.58
N TRP A 246 -18.98 7.89 6.17
CA TRP A 246 -18.55 6.53 6.48
C TRP A 246 -17.33 6.13 5.64
N GLY A 247 -16.29 5.62 6.30
CA GLY A 247 -15.04 5.13 5.70
C GLY A 247 -14.89 3.61 5.82
N GLY A 248 -13.78 3.04 5.37
CA GLY A 248 -13.41 1.63 5.59
C GLY A 248 -14.55 0.62 5.38
N GLU A 249 -14.81 -0.21 6.38
CA GLU A 249 -15.83 -1.27 6.31
C GLU A 249 -17.26 -0.74 6.22
N THR A 250 -17.58 0.38 6.89
CA THR A 250 -18.92 1.00 6.81
C THR A 250 -19.17 1.58 5.42
N ALA A 251 -18.16 2.21 4.80
CA ALA A 251 -18.22 2.61 3.39
C ALA A 251 -18.41 1.40 2.48
N GLY A 252 -17.65 0.33 2.71
CA GLY A 252 -17.75 -0.91 1.94
C GLY A 252 -19.12 -1.55 2.04
N ALA A 253 -19.70 -1.60 3.25
CA ALA A 253 -21.05 -2.08 3.48
C ALA A 253 -22.09 -1.27 2.70
N ILE A 254 -22.00 0.06 2.70
CA ILE A 254 -22.93 0.93 1.97
C ILE A 254 -22.78 0.77 0.45
N LEU A 255 -21.54 0.84 -0.06
CA LEU A 255 -21.26 0.84 -1.50
C LEU A 255 -21.55 -0.52 -2.17
N THR A 256 -21.36 -1.63 -1.44
CA THR A 256 -21.45 -2.98 -1.99
C THR A 256 -22.63 -3.79 -1.48
N LYS A 257 -23.21 -3.43 -0.32
CA LYS A 257 -24.22 -4.23 0.41
C LYS A 257 -23.76 -5.66 0.73
N TYR A 258 -22.45 -5.88 0.81
CA TYR A 258 -21.85 -7.21 0.95
C TYR A 258 -21.28 -7.47 2.36
N LEU A 259 -20.65 -6.45 2.95
CA LEU A 259 -19.93 -6.56 4.21
C LEU A 259 -20.82 -6.13 5.40
N SER A 260 -20.74 -6.88 6.50
CA SER A 260 -21.20 -6.41 7.81
C SER A 260 -19.99 -5.84 8.56
N PRO A 261 -19.98 -4.54 8.92
CA PRO A 261 -18.81 -3.93 9.55
C PRO A 261 -18.53 -4.46 10.96
N GLU A 262 -17.25 -4.66 11.24
CA GLU A 262 -16.70 -4.84 12.58
C GLU A 262 -15.99 -3.57 13.06
N VAL A 263 -15.39 -2.81 12.13
CA VAL A 263 -14.79 -1.50 12.39
C VAL A 263 -15.62 -0.39 11.76
N TYR A 264 -15.99 0.61 12.57
CA TYR A 264 -16.84 1.73 12.16
C TYR A 264 -15.99 2.98 11.97
N THR A 265 -15.62 3.24 10.73
CA THR A 265 -14.74 4.37 10.39
C THR A 265 -15.56 5.60 10.04
N ILE A 266 -15.30 6.73 10.71
CA ILE A 266 -15.98 8.01 10.50
C ILE A 266 -14.96 9.06 10.09
N TYR A 267 -15.26 9.80 9.02
CA TYR A 267 -14.54 11.02 8.64
C TYR A 267 -15.42 12.24 8.89
N SER A 268 -14.91 13.22 9.64
CA SER A 268 -15.57 14.51 9.83
C SER A 268 -14.62 15.60 10.32
N ASP A 269 -14.86 16.84 9.89
CA ASP A 269 -14.18 18.04 10.40
C ASP A 269 -14.93 18.73 11.55
N GLN A 270 -16.09 18.20 11.96
CA GLN A 270 -16.84 18.73 13.09
C GLN A 270 -16.08 18.64 14.42
N ASP A 271 -16.53 19.40 15.42
CA ASP A 271 -16.00 19.27 16.77
C ASP A 271 -16.16 17.84 17.31
N ARG A 272 -15.12 17.38 18.02
CA ARG A 272 -15.04 16.00 18.52
C ARG A 272 -16.14 15.72 19.54
N PHE A 273 -16.45 16.65 20.45
CA PHE A 273 -17.47 16.45 21.47
C PHE A 273 -18.87 16.45 20.87
N ASP A 274 -19.11 17.25 19.83
CA ASP A 274 -20.37 17.24 19.11
C ASP A 274 -20.57 15.91 18.35
N LEU A 275 -19.51 15.41 17.70
CA LEU A 275 -19.53 14.08 17.06
C LEU A 275 -19.79 12.97 18.07
N MET A 276 -19.16 13.01 19.25
CA MET A 276 -19.41 12.05 20.32
C MET A 276 -20.88 12.01 20.75
N LYS A 277 -21.52 13.17 20.88
CA LYS A 277 -22.95 13.27 21.23
C LYS A 277 -23.84 12.76 20.09
N LYS A 278 -23.59 13.21 18.85
CA LYS A 278 -24.39 12.85 17.67
C LYS A 278 -24.32 11.35 17.35
N MET A 279 -23.11 10.80 17.34
CA MET A 279 -22.86 9.39 17.05
C MET A 279 -23.05 8.49 18.28
N LYS A 280 -23.30 9.09 19.46
CA LYS A 280 -23.44 8.40 20.75
C LYS A 280 -22.27 7.46 21.05
N ILE A 281 -21.06 7.97 20.83
CA ILE A 281 -19.82 7.24 21.05
C ILE A 281 -19.05 7.81 22.24
N VAL A 282 -18.32 6.94 22.93
CA VAL A 282 -17.47 7.30 24.08
C VAL A 282 -16.03 6.85 23.83
N PRO A 283 -15.01 7.56 24.35
CA PRO A 283 -13.61 7.23 24.08
C PRO A 283 -13.26 5.83 24.58
N ASP A 284 -12.56 5.06 23.75
CA ASP A 284 -12.05 3.74 24.08
C ASP A 284 -10.87 3.42 23.18
N HIS A 285 -9.69 3.19 23.78
CA HIS A 285 -8.46 2.90 23.03
C HIS A 285 -8.56 1.61 22.19
N ASN A 286 -9.40 0.66 22.62
CA ASN A 286 -9.64 -0.60 21.93
C ASN A 286 -11.02 -0.64 21.27
N GLY A 287 -11.72 0.49 21.21
CA GLY A 287 -13.06 0.58 20.66
C GLY A 287 -13.11 0.36 19.15
N GLU A 288 -14.27 -0.09 18.69
CA GLU A 288 -14.56 -0.46 17.31
C GLU A 288 -14.82 0.73 16.37
N VAL A 289 -14.92 1.95 16.90
CA VAL A 289 -15.17 3.17 16.13
C VAL A 289 -13.88 3.97 15.98
N GLU A 290 -13.50 4.27 14.73
CA GLU A 290 -12.36 5.13 14.43
C GLU A 290 -12.85 6.48 13.90
N LEU A 291 -12.44 7.58 14.54
CA LEU A 291 -12.72 8.93 14.06
C LEU A 291 -11.48 9.51 13.37
N LEU A 292 -11.65 9.96 12.13
CA LEU A 292 -10.61 10.57 11.31
C LEU A 292 -11.03 11.95 10.78
N ARG A 293 -10.03 12.78 10.45
CA ARG A 293 -10.22 14.02 9.71
C ARG A 293 -10.24 13.77 8.21
N PRO A 294 -11.20 14.33 7.45
CA PRO A 294 -11.12 14.35 6.00
C PRO A 294 -9.89 15.15 5.55
N PHE A 295 -9.40 14.81 4.37
CA PHE A 295 -8.23 15.48 3.78
C PHE A 295 -8.45 15.95 2.35
N TRP A 296 -9.63 15.65 1.78
CA TRP A 296 -10.04 16.05 0.45
C TRP A 296 -10.91 17.30 0.52
N ASN A 297 -10.93 18.05 -0.57
CA ASN A 297 -11.81 19.21 -0.74
C ASN A 297 -13.20 18.73 -1.22
N GLU A 298 -14.26 19.44 -0.86
CA GLU A 298 -15.61 19.17 -1.36
C GLU A 298 -15.73 19.30 -2.89
N GLU A 299 -14.86 20.10 -3.53
CA GLU A 299 -14.75 20.14 -5.00
C GLU A 299 -14.35 18.79 -5.62
N ILE A 300 -13.60 17.97 -4.87
CA ILE A 300 -13.22 16.62 -5.30
C ILE A 300 -14.39 15.66 -5.10
N PHE A 301 -15.07 15.79 -3.95
CA PHE A 301 -16.13 14.87 -3.57
C PHE A 301 -17.02 15.50 -2.50
N ASN A 302 -18.30 15.62 -2.84
CA ASN A 302 -19.36 16.15 -1.98
C ASN A 302 -20.60 15.23 -1.92
N GLY A 303 -20.49 13.99 -2.40
CA GLY A 303 -21.64 13.14 -2.69
C GLY A 303 -21.82 11.96 -1.73
N GLY A 304 -22.93 11.96 -0.98
CA GLY A 304 -23.45 10.78 -0.29
C GLY A 304 -22.78 10.46 1.06
N ASP A 305 -23.32 9.44 1.74
CA ASP A 305 -23.01 9.13 3.15
C ASP A 305 -21.63 8.48 3.38
N THR A 306 -20.83 8.29 2.32
CA THR A 306 -19.54 7.61 2.39
C THR A 306 -18.40 8.54 1.98
N VAL A 307 -17.18 8.17 2.32
CA VAL A 307 -15.98 8.74 1.72
C VAL A 307 -15.91 8.47 0.21
N PRO A 308 -15.03 9.15 -0.55
CA PRO A 308 -14.80 8.83 -1.95
C PRO A 308 -14.52 7.32 -2.16
N PRO A 309 -15.08 6.67 -3.19
CA PRO A 309 -14.90 5.23 -3.41
C PRO A 309 -13.43 4.79 -3.53
N LEU A 310 -12.56 5.63 -4.07
CA LEU A 310 -11.11 5.37 -4.11
C LEU A 310 -10.51 5.26 -2.70
N LEU A 311 -10.95 6.10 -1.76
CA LEU A 311 -10.52 6.04 -0.36
C LEU A 311 -11.10 4.80 0.34
N ALA A 312 -12.39 4.51 0.14
CA ALA A 312 -13.01 3.29 0.67
C ALA A 312 -12.30 2.02 0.18
N TYR A 313 -11.93 1.98 -1.11
CA TYR A 313 -11.09 0.91 -1.67
C TYR A 313 -9.75 0.80 -0.95
N ALA A 314 -9.02 1.91 -0.79
CA ALA A 314 -7.68 1.91 -0.19
C ALA A 314 -7.69 1.44 1.27
N GLU A 315 -8.71 1.82 2.04
CA GLU A 315 -8.88 1.39 3.43
C GLU A 315 -9.18 -0.10 3.56
N LEU A 316 -9.78 -0.72 2.54
CA LEU A 316 -10.17 -2.13 2.56
C LEU A 316 -9.14 -3.06 1.90
N ILE A 317 -8.53 -2.67 0.79
CA ILE A 317 -7.63 -3.53 0.01
C ILE A 317 -6.35 -3.90 0.78
N SER A 318 -5.93 -3.02 1.69
CA SER A 318 -4.77 -3.20 2.55
C SER A 318 -5.06 -4.03 3.82
N SER A 319 -6.31 -4.47 4.01
CA SER A 319 -6.71 -5.36 5.11
C SER A 319 -6.25 -6.80 4.87
N LEU A 320 -5.92 -7.52 5.94
CA LEU A 320 -5.66 -8.95 5.91
C LEU A 320 -6.95 -9.77 5.86
N ASP A 321 -8.09 -9.18 6.24
CA ASP A 321 -9.40 -9.82 6.17
C ASP A 321 -9.80 -10.05 4.72
N SER A 322 -10.10 -11.32 4.36
CA SER A 322 -10.53 -11.70 3.01
C SER A 322 -11.84 -11.02 2.61
N ARG A 323 -12.77 -10.78 3.55
CA ARG A 323 -14.03 -10.07 3.30
C ARG A 323 -13.77 -8.63 2.90
N ASN A 324 -12.81 -7.97 3.55
CA ASN A 324 -12.44 -6.59 3.20
C ASN A 324 -11.79 -6.53 1.82
N ARG A 325 -10.88 -7.47 1.50
CA ARG A 325 -10.26 -7.55 0.17
C ARG A 325 -11.27 -7.83 -0.94
N GLU A 326 -12.24 -8.71 -0.70
CA GLU A 326 -13.31 -8.97 -1.66
C GLU A 326 -14.22 -7.74 -1.84
N THR A 327 -14.58 -7.08 -0.75
CA THR A 327 -15.36 -5.83 -0.78
C THR A 327 -14.61 -4.74 -1.54
N ALA A 328 -13.30 -4.61 -1.31
CA ALA A 328 -12.45 -3.67 -2.04
C ALA A 328 -12.43 -3.96 -3.56
N ALA A 329 -12.34 -5.24 -3.96
CA ALA A 329 -12.39 -5.62 -5.37
C ALA A 329 -13.72 -5.21 -6.03
N ARG A 330 -14.86 -5.40 -5.33
CA ARG A 330 -16.19 -4.96 -5.79
C ARG A 330 -16.28 -3.45 -5.94
N ILE A 331 -15.72 -2.69 -4.98
CA ILE A 331 -15.67 -1.22 -5.07
C ILE A 331 -14.82 -0.79 -6.26
N LYS A 332 -13.63 -1.40 -6.42
CA LYS A 332 -12.70 -1.08 -7.50
C LYS A 332 -13.34 -1.25 -8.87
N GLU A 333 -13.99 -2.40 -9.09
CA GLU A 333 -14.65 -2.73 -10.35
C GLU A 333 -15.78 -1.77 -10.70
N LYS A 334 -16.53 -1.31 -9.70
CA LYS A 334 -17.75 -0.51 -9.91
C LYS A 334 -17.50 1.00 -9.93
N TYR A 335 -16.54 1.50 -9.16
CA TYR A 335 -16.42 2.94 -8.88
C TYR A 335 -15.04 3.56 -9.13
N VAL A 336 -13.97 2.76 -9.23
CA VAL A 336 -12.58 3.28 -9.23
C VAL A 336 -11.91 3.14 -10.60
N LYS A 337 -12.64 2.71 -11.64
CA LYS A 337 -12.12 2.46 -13.00
C LYS A 337 -11.34 3.62 -13.59
#